data_AF-A0A377XQL8-F1
#
_entry.id   AF-A0A377XQL8-F1
#
_cell.length_a   1.000
_cell.length_b   1.000
_cell.length_c   1.000
_cell.angle_alpha   90.00
_cell.angle_beta   90.00
_cell.angle_gamma   90.00
#
_symmetry.space_group_name_H-M   'P 1'
#
loop_
_entity.id
_entity.type
_entity.pdbx_description
1 polymer ?
#
loop_
_entity_poly.entity_id
_entity_poly.type
_entity_poly.pdbx_seq_one_letter_code
_entity_poly.pdbx_strand_id
1 'polypeptide(L)'
;MDVMSPGHPVRDVWLQTVEALRDTSHVRNYSSGEWLTLATEAGLVVNQLLTDRLPLEFSSWVARMRTPEPLVEAIRLYQQSASAEVKAYFELQEDGSFTSDTILFEAHKAV
;
A
#
# COMPACT_ATOMS: atom_id res chain seq x y z
N MET A 1 6.72 5.88 9.22
CA MET A 1 6.65 5.55 7.79
C MET A 1 5.65 4.43 7.64
N ASP A 2 4.83 4.46 6.60
CA ASP A 2 3.84 3.43 6.29
C ASP A 2 3.65 3.28 4.76
N VAL A 3 3.03 2.19 4.31
CA VAL A 3 2.52 2.04 2.94
C VAL A 3 1.23 2.84 2.81
N MET A 4 1.11 3.59 1.71
CA MET A 4 0.03 4.55 1.53
C MET A 4 -0.85 4.18 0.34
N SER A 5 -2.16 4.32 0.50
CA SER A 5 -3.06 4.30 -0.64
C SER A 5 -2.91 5.56 -1.50
N PRO A 6 -2.89 5.45 -2.84
CA PRO A 6 -2.83 6.61 -3.73
C PRO A 6 -4.15 7.40 -3.78
N GLY A 7 -5.20 6.99 -3.05
CA GLY A 7 -6.49 7.68 -2.95
C GLY A 7 -7.39 7.56 -4.18
N HIS A 8 -6.87 7.17 -5.34
CA HIS A 8 -7.69 6.85 -6.50
C HIS A 8 -8.43 5.51 -6.30
N PRO A 9 -9.77 5.44 -6.38
CA PRO A 9 -10.54 4.28 -5.93
C PRO A 9 -10.12 2.94 -6.55
N VAL A 10 -9.86 2.92 -7.87
CA VAL A 10 -9.44 1.69 -8.56
C VAL A 10 -8.07 1.20 -8.08
N ARG A 11 -7.16 2.12 -7.77
CA ARG A 11 -5.81 1.81 -7.30
C ARG A 11 -5.82 1.43 -5.81
N ASP A 12 -6.68 2.09 -5.02
CA ASP A 12 -6.92 1.73 -3.62
C ASP A 12 -7.42 0.29 -3.51
N VAL A 13 -8.52 -0.05 -4.21
CA VAL A 13 -9.09 -1.41 -4.18
C VAL A 13 -8.05 -2.45 -4.54
N TRP A 14 -7.25 -2.20 -5.58
CA TRP A 14 -6.20 -3.13 -5.96
C TRP A 14 -5.17 -3.31 -4.84
N LEU A 15 -4.64 -2.22 -4.26
CA LEU A 15 -3.63 -2.27 -3.21
C LEU A 15 -4.15 -2.96 -1.94
N GLN A 16 -5.36 -2.61 -1.50
CA GLN A 16 -5.96 -3.25 -0.32
C GLN A 16 -6.16 -4.75 -0.54
N THR A 17 -6.57 -5.14 -1.75
CA THR A 17 -6.82 -6.56 -2.07
C THR A 17 -5.53 -7.37 -2.03
N VAL A 18 -4.44 -6.89 -2.65
CA VAL A 18 -3.17 -7.65 -2.66
C VAL A 18 -2.56 -7.75 -1.26
N GLU A 19 -2.64 -6.70 -0.43
CA GLU A 19 -2.16 -6.76 0.96
C GLU A 19 -3.03 -7.69 1.83
N ALA A 20 -4.35 -7.67 1.67
CA ALA A 20 -5.25 -8.58 2.41
C ALA A 20 -5.06 -10.06 2.02
N LEU A 21 -4.79 -10.33 0.73
CA LEU A 21 -4.44 -11.69 0.29
C LEU A 21 -3.06 -12.12 0.82
N ARG A 22 -2.12 -11.19 0.95
CA ARG A 22 -0.76 -11.47 1.42
C ARG A 22 -0.70 -11.70 2.93
N ASP A 23 -1.43 -10.89 3.69
CA ASP A 23 -1.53 -10.95 5.14
C ASP A 23 -3.00 -10.76 5.57
N THR A 24 -3.61 -11.80 6.13
CA THR A 24 -5.01 -11.78 6.56
C THR A 24 -5.26 -10.91 7.79
N SER A 25 -4.22 -10.39 8.43
CA SER A 25 -4.33 -9.39 9.50
C SER A 25 -4.37 -7.95 8.97
N HIS A 26 -4.16 -7.75 7.66
CA HIS A 26 -4.25 -6.45 7.02
C HIS A 26 -5.62 -5.81 7.28
N VAL A 27 -5.59 -4.54 7.68
CA VAL A 27 -6.81 -3.76 7.91
C VAL A 27 -6.98 -2.76 6.77
N ARG A 28 -6.05 -1.81 6.63
CA ARG A 28 -6.13 -0.76 5.62
C ARG A 28 -4.79 -0.03 5.46
N ASN A 29 -4.38 0.20 4.22
CA ASN A 29 -3.40 1.24 3.89
C ASN A 29 -4.14 2.57 3.71
N TYR A 30 -3.98 3.52 4.61
CA TYR A 30 -4.65 4.81 4.49
C TYR A 30 -3.97 5.68 3.42
N SER A 31 -4.75 6.54 2.76
CA SER A 31 -4.23 7.62 1.93
C SER A 31 -3.60 8.73 2.77
N SER A 32 -2.80 9.60 2.15
CA SER A 32 -2.26 10.78 2.83
C SER A 32 -3.35 11.65 3.45
N GLY A 33 -4.45 11.87 2.73
CA GLY A 33 -5.59 12.65 3.23
C GLY A 33 -6.24 12.03 4.47
N GLU A 34 -6.40 10.71 4.51
CA GLU A 34 -6.90 9.99 5.68
C GLU A 34 -5.91 10.10 6.85
N TRP A 35 -4.61 9.89 6.63
CA TRP A 35 -3.59 10.05 7.67
C TRP A 35 -3.56 11.46 8.27
N LEU A 36 -3.62 12.49 7.43
CA LEU A 36 -3.64 13.89 7.89
C LEU A 36 -4.93 14.22 8.65
N THR A 37 -6.06 13.67 8.22
CA THR A 37 -7.34 13.81 8.93
C THR A 37 -7.25 13.19 10.31
N LEU A 38 -6.79 11.93 10.41
CA LEU A 38 -6.62 11.22 11.67
C LEU A 38 -5.68 11.96 12.64
N ALA A 39 -4.56 12.49 12.14
CA ALA A 39 -3.64 13.27 12.96
C ALA A 39 -4.30 14.56 13.49
N THR A 40 -5.04 15.28 12.64
CA THR A 40 -5.72 16.53 13.01
C THR A 40 -6.85 16.26 14.02
N GLU A 41 -7.65 15.22 13.81
CA GLU A 41 -8.70 14.80 14.74
C GLU A 41 -8.15 14.37 16.11
N ALA A 42 -6.93 13.83 16.14
CA ALA A 42 -6.20 13.53 17.37
C ALA A 42 -5.58 14.77 18.05
N GLY A 43 -5.78 15.98 17.51
CA GLY A 43 -5.24 17.23 18.04
C GLY A 43 -3.74 17.41 17.78
N LEU A 44 -3.19 16.72 16.79
CA LEU A 44 -1.81 16.86 16.36
C LEU A 44 -1.69 17.87 15.23
N VAL A 45 -0.58 18.61 15.23
CA VAL A 45 -0.20 19.52 14.15
C VAL A 45 0.92 18.86 13.35
N VAL A 46 0.66 18.62 12.06
CA VAL A 46 1.63 18.01 11.13
C VAL A 46 2.61 19.08 10.65
N ASN A 47 3.90 18.84 10.86
CA ASN A 47 4.98 19.76 10.47
C ASN A 47 5.56 19.43 9.10
N GLN A 48 5.69 18.14 8.80
CA GLN A 48 6.33 17.65 7.60
C GLN A 48 5.61 16.40 7.10
N LEU A 49 5.51 16.29 5.79
CA LEU A 49 4.99 15.13 5.08
C LEU A 49 5.96 14.79 3.95
N LEU A 50 6.37 13.54 3.90
CA LEU A 50 7.21 12.96 2.88
C LEU A 50 6.50 11.76 2.28
N THR A 51 6.54 11.64 0.96
CA THR A 51 6.06 10.46 0.26
C THR A 51 7.15 9.94 -0.66
N ASP A 52 7.22 8.62 -0.81
CA ASP A 52 8.23 7.97 -1.65
C ASP A 52 7.65 6.72 -2.32
N ARG A 53 8.40 6.18 -3.28
CA ARG A 53 8.08 4.98 -4.05
C ARG A 53 8.91 3.82 -3.53
N LEU A 54 8.27 2.75 -3.11
CA LEU A 54 8.91 1.56 -2.55
C LEU A 54 8.79 0.38 -3.52
N PRO A 55 9.89 -0.01 -4.19
CA PRO A 55 9.94 -1.25 -4.95
C PRO A 55 9.84 -2.46 -4.01
N LEU A 56 8.95 -3.38 -4.34
CA LEU A 56 8.68 -4.60 -3.62
C LEU A 56 8.93 -5.78 -4.55
N GLU A 57 10.02 -6.51 -4.27
CA GLU A 57 10.29 -7.78 -4.94
C GLU A 57 9.30 -8.83 -4.41
N PHE A 58 8.55 -9.45 -5.32
CA PHE A 58 7.36 -10.23 -4.97
C PHE A 58 7.66 -11.45 -4.11
N SER A 59 8.67 -12.23 -4.47
CA SER A 59 8.95 -13.50 -3.80
C SER A 59 9.35 -13.28 -2.34
N SER A 60 10.19 -12.28 -2.07
CA SER A 60 10.53 -11.86 -0.72
C SER A 60 9.35 -11.21 0.01
N TRP A 61 8.50 -10.45 -0.68
CA TRP A 61 7.33 -9.79 -0.06
C TRP A 61 6.28 -10.78 0.47
N VAL A 62 5.97 -11.85 -0.27
CA VAL A 62 5.08 -12.93 0.21
C VAL A 62 5.78 -13.84 1.23
N ALA A 63 7.06 -14.14 1.03
CA ALA A 63 7.82 -14.99 1.96
C ALA A 63 7.92 -14.38 3.37
N ARG A 64 8.11 -13.05 3.47
CA ARG A 64 8.15 -12.34 4.76
C ARG A 64 6.91 -12.57 5.63
N MET A 65 5.74 -12.74 5.02
CA MET A 65 4.48 -12.98 5.74
C MET A 65 4.12 -14.45 5.86
N ARG A 66 4.91 -15.35 5.25
CA ARG A 66 4.58 -16.79 5.12
C ARG A 66 3.21 -16.97 4.45
N THR A 67 2.94 -16.18 3.42
CA THR A 67 1.67 -16.23 2.68
C THR A 67 1.45 -17.64 2.11
N PRO A 68 0.31 -18.29 2.41
CA PRO A 68 -0.01 -19.61 1.86
C PRO A 68 0.00 -19.62 0.33
N GLU A 69 0.48 -20.70 -0.27
CA GLU A 69 0.60 -20.84 -1.73
C GLU A 69 -0.69 -20.51 -2.50
N PRO A 70 -1.90 -20.97 -2.12
CA PRO A 70 -3.12 -20.60 -2.83
C PRO A 70 -3.38 -19.09 -2.88
N LEU A 71 -2.97 -18.34 -1.85
CA LEU A 71 -3.10 -16.89 -1.83
C LEU A 71 -2.01 -16.21 -2.66
N VAL A 72 -0.80 -16.77 -2.70
CA VAL A 72 0.26 -16.32 -3.60
C VAL A 72 -0.20 -16.43 -5.06
N GLU A 73 -0.79 -17.57 -5.45
CA GLU A 73 -1.38 -17.76 -6.79
C GLU A 73 -2.52 -16.77 -7.06
N ALA A 74 -3.41 -16.55 -6.09
CA ALA A 74 -4.50 -15.59 -6.22
C ALA A 74 -3.99 -14.16 -6.44
N ILE A 75 -2.94 -13.73 -5.72
CA ILE A 75 -2.33 -12.41 -5.93
C ILE A 75 -1.79 -12.32 -7.36
N ARG A 76 -1.10 -13.34 -7.87
CA ARG A 76 -0.58 -13.35 -9.24
C ARG A 76 -1.67 -13.23 -10.29
N LEU A 77 -2.73 -14.03 -10.15
CA LEU A 77 -3.89 -13.96 -11.03
C LEU A 77 -4.53 -12.57 -11.00
N TYR A 78 -4.67 -11.99 -9.81
CA TYR A 78 -5.23 -10.66 -9.65
C TYR A 78 -4.35 -9.58 -10.30
N GLN A 79 -3.03 -9.62 -10.11
CA GLN A 79 -2.05 -8.75 -10.78
C GLN A 79 -2.14 -8.85 -12.31
N GLN A 80 -2.23 -10.08 -12.85
CA GLN A 80 -2.33 -10.31 -14.30
C GLN A 80 -3.65 -9.75 -14.87
N SER A 81 -4.74 -9.85 -14.12
CA SER A 81 -6.05 -9.32 -14.52
C SER A 81 -6.20 -7.80 -14.36
N ALA A 82 -5.26 -7.14 -13.67
CA ALA A 82 -5.32 -5.71 -13.40
C ALA A 82 -5.38 -4.86 -14.69
N SER A 83 -6.08 -3.73 -14.61
CA SER A 83 -6.18 -2.79 -15.73
C SER A 83 -4.82 -2.23 -16.13
N ALA A 84 -4.70 -1.72 -17.36
CA ALA A 84 -3.48 -1.07 -17.84
C ALA A 84 -3.06 0.10 -16.94
N GLU A 85 -4.02 0.86 -16.41
CA GLU A 85 -3.77 1.98 -15.51
C GLU A 85 -3.16 1.52 -14.17
N VAL A 86 -3.68 0.45 -13.57
CA VAL A 86 -3.15 -0.12 -12.32
C VAL A 86 -1.75 -0.69 -12.56
N LYS A 87 -1.57 -1.43 -13.66
CA LYS A 87 -0.27 -1.98 -14.07
C LYS A 87 0.78 -0.88 -14.22
N ALA A 88 0.42 0.20 -14.91
CA ALA A 88 1.31 1.34 -15.10
C ALA A 88 1.61 2.07 -13.78
N TYR A 89 0.61 2.29 -12.93
CA TYR A 89 0.79 3.03 -11.68
C TYR A 89 1.68 2.31 -10.68
N PHE A 90 1.45 1.01 -10.47
CA PHE A 90 2.23 0.20 -9.53
C PHE A 90 3.44 -0.47 -10.19
N GLU A 91 3.75 -0.13 -11.44
CA GLU A 91 4.91 -0.67 -12.19
C GLU A 91 4.98 -2.21 -12.13
N LEU A 92 3.85 -2.88 -12.38
CA LEU A 92 3.75 -4.34 -12.24
C LEU A 92 4.66 -5.05 -13.23
N GLN A 93 5.50 -5.94 -12.70
CA GLN A 93 6.47 -6.73 -13.46
C GLN A 93 5.98 -8.16 -13.68
N GLU A 94 6.58 -8.86 -14.65
CA GLU A 94 6.22 -10.24 -15.00
C GLU A 94 6.49 -11.21 -13.84
N ASP A 95 7.56 -10.96 -13.08
CA ASP A 95 7.89 -11.68 -11.85
C ASP A 95 7.01 -11.25 -10.65
N GLY A 96 5.96 -10.44 -10.88
CA GLY A 96 4.98 -10.02 -9.89
C GLY A 96 5.45 -8.90 -8.96
N SER A 97 6.72 -8.48 -9.10
CA SER A 97 7.27 -7.35 -8.36
C SER A 97 6.52 -6.07 -8.74
N PHE A 98 6.39 -5.16 -7.78
CA PHE A 98 5.60 -3.94 -7.95
C PHE A 98 6.14 -2.80 -7.07
N THR A 99 5.74 -1.57 -7.36
CA THR A 99 6.12 -0.38 -6.60
C THR A 99 4.90 0.18 -5.91
N SER A 100 4.95 0.33 -4.59
CA SER A 100 3.88 0.97 -3.79
C SER A 100 4.31 2.36 -3.32
N ASP A 101 3.34 3.21 -2.97
CA ASP A 101 3.64 4.50 -2.35
C ASP A 101 3.82 4.33 -0.85
N THR A 102 4.64 5.18 -0.27
CA THR A 102 4.88 5.24 1.17
C THR A 102 4.70 6.66 1.67
N ILE A 103 4.40 6.79 2.95
CA ILE A 103 4.21 8.05 3.64
C ILE A 103 5.02 8.05 4.93
N LEU A 104 5.66 9.17 5.22
CA LEU A 104 6.23 9.50 6.52
C LEU A 104 5.78 10.92 6.86
N PHE A 105 5.20 11.11 8.03
CA PHE A 105 4.92 12.44 8.54
C PHE A 105 5.43 12.59 9.97
N GLU A 106 5.79 13.83 10.29
CA GLU A 106 6.14 14.26 11.64
C GLU A 106 5.06 15.21 12.14
N ALA A 107 4.63 14.98 13.37
CA ALA A 107 3.60 15.79 14.01
C ALA A 107 3.92 15.99 15.49
N HIS A 108 3.43 17.08 16.05
CA HIS A 108 3.53 17.39 17.46
C HIS A 108 2.16 17.70 18.05
N LYS A 109 2.03 17.55 19.36
CA LYS A 109 0.84 17.99 20.08
C LYS A 109 0.82 19.52 20.13
N ALA A 110 -0.32 20.13 19.81
CA ALA A 110 -0.50 21.55 20.04
C ALA A 110 -0.32 21.87 21.55
N VAL A 111 0.44 22.93 21.85
CA VAL A 111 0.68 23.43 23.22
C VAL A 111 -0.58 24.05 23.78
#